data_AF-A0A0D0AWR2-F1
#
_entry.id   AF-A0A0D0AWR2-F1
#
_cell.length_a   1.000
_cell.length_b   1.000
_cell.length_c   1.000
_cell.angle_alpha   90.00
_cell.angle_beta   90.00
_cell.angle_gamma   90.00
#
_symmetry.space_group_name_H-M   'P 1'
#
loop_
_entity.id
_entity.type
_entity.pdbx_description
1 polymer ?
#
loop_
_entity_poly.entity_id
_entity_poly.type
_entity_poly.pdbx_seq_one_letter_code
_entity_poly.pdbx_strand_id
1 'polypeptide(L)' 'ESTSTGNWTRPDNIFGTEQLLDTVITCTTAPELRGPKTDHVPIHLVLELVI' A
#
# COMPACT_ATOMS: atom_id res chain seq x y z
N GLU A 1 13.75 -12.92 7.91
CA GLU A 1 14.84 -12.49 7.00
C GLU A 1 14.33 -12.20 5.59
N SER A 2 14.05 -10.94 5.27
CA SER A 2 13.94 -10.46 3.87
C SER A 2 15.33 -10.16 3.33
N THR A 3 15.70 -10.80 2.23
CA THR A 3 16.97 -10.53 1.56
C THR A 3 16.80 -9.32 0.63
N SER A 4 17.71 -8.35 0.69
CA SER A 4 17.68 -7.13 -0.14
C SER A 4 18.05 -7.39 -1.60
N THR A 5 17.63 -8.53 -2.15
CA THR A 5 18.01 -9.03 -3.49
C THR A 5 17.18 -8.42 -4.62
N GLY A 6 16.27 -7.48 -4.33
CA GLY A 6 15.38 -6.89 -5.33
C GLY A 6 14.23 -7.81 -5.76
N ASN A 7 14.10 -8.98 -5.12
CA ASN A 7 12.98 -9.90 -5.32
C ASN A 7 11.77 -9.44 -4.50
N TRP A 8 11.10 -8.41 -4.99
CA TRP A 8 9.92 -7.84 -4.35
C TRP A 8 8.72 -8.79 -4.47
N THR A 9 8.02 -9.00 -3.35
CA THR A 9 6.72 -9.68 -3.31
C THR A 9 5.67 -8.69 -2.79
N ARG A 10 4.39 -8.93 -3.11
CA ARG A 10 3.26 -8.09 -2.66
C ARG A 10 2.31 -8.91 -1.76
N PRO A 11 2.71 -9.23 -0.51
CA PRO A 11 1.85 -9.96 0.42
C PRO A 11 0.74 -9.09 1.01
N ASP A 12 0.96 -7.77 1.12
CA ASP A 12 0.03 -6.84 1.73
C ASP A 12 -1.04 -6.35 0.73
N ASN A 13 -2.24 -6.12 1.27
CA ASN A 13 -3.41 -5.72 0.49
C ASN A 13 -4.29 -4.76 1.28
N ILE A 14 -5.08 -3.97 0.55
CA ILE A 14 -6.19 -3.19 1.08
C ILE A 14 -7.47 -3.83 0.56
N PHE A 15 -8.36 -4.22 1.47
CA PHE A 15 -9.66 -4.81 1.13
C PHE A 15 -10.77 -3.81 1.44
N GLY A 16 -11.77 -3.75 0.57
CA GLY A 16 -12.92 -2.87 0.70
C GLY A 16 -14.14 -3.43 -0.03
N THR A 17 -15.27 -2.75 0.09
CA THR A 17 -16.47 -3.08 -0.67
C THR A 17 -16.36 -2.52 -2.10
N GLU A 18 -17.23 -2.98 -3.00
CA GLU A 18 -17.26 -2.45 -4.38
C GLU A 18 -17.51 -0.94 -4.42
N GLN A 19 -18.37 -0.42 -3.53
CA GLN A 19 -18.66 1.01 -3.43
C GLN A 19 -17.44 1.86 -3.05
N LEU A 20 -16.44 1.26 -2.37
CA LEU A 20 -15.22 1.97 -2.03
C LEU A 20 -14.43 2.34 -3.29
N LEU A 21 -14.51 1.53 -4.36
CA LEU A 21 -13.75 1.72 -5.58
C LEU A 21 -14.03 3.08 -6.22
N ASP A 22 -15.29 3.54 -6.17
CA ASP A 22 -15.71 4.83 -6.71
C ASP A 22 -15.07 6.03 -6.00
N THR A 23 -14.55 5.82 -4.79
CA THR A 23 -13.88 6.85 -3.98
C THR A 23 -12.36 6.78 -4.07
N VAL A 24 -11.78 5.75 -4.70
CA VAL A 24 -10.32 5.59 -4.74
C VAL A 24 -9.71 6.55 -5.75
N ILE A 25 -8.92 7.52 -5.26
CA ILE A 25 -8.12 8.41 -6.11
C ILE A 25 -6.83 7.70 -6.53
N THR A 26 -6.10 7.13 -5.56
CA THR A 26 -4.87 6.36 -5.83
C THR A 26 -4.69 5.23 -4.82
N CYS A 27 -4.04 4.15 -5.25
CA CYS A 27 -3.60 3.05 -4.39
C CYS A 27 -2.26 2.51 -4.92
N THR A 28 -1.16 2.81 -4.24
CA THR A 28 0.20 2.44 -4.67
C THR A 28 1.07 2.08 -3.46
N THR A 29 2.19 1.39 -3.66
CA THR A 29 3.23 1.31 -2.62
C THR A 29 4.00 2.62 -2.53
N ALA A 30 4.48 2.96 -1.32
CA ALA A 30 5.31 4.14 -1.05
C ALA A 30 6.65 3.72 -0.41
N PRO A 31 7.62 3.20 -1.20
CA PRO A 31 8.92 2.75 -0.68
C PRO A 31 9.70 3.82 0.06
N GLU A 32 9.52 5.09 -0.31
CA GLU A 32 10.11 6.27 0.33
C GLU A 32 9.63 6.48 1.77
N LEU A 33 8.49 5.88 2.14
CA LEU A 33 7.94 5.92 3.50
C LEU A 33 8.30 4.67 4.33
N ARG A 34 9.23 3.84 3.85
CA ARG A 34 9.67 2.65 4.58
C ARG A 34 10.28 3.05 5.93
N GLY A 35 9.67 2.57 7.02
CA GLY A 35 10.13 2.81 8.37
C GLY A 35 11.45 2.08 8.71
N PRO A 36 12.11 2.46 9.82
CA PRO A 36 13.29 1.75 10.30
C PRO A 36 12.92 0.33 10.75
N LYS A 37 13.82 -0.63 10.51
CA LYS A 37 13.72 -2.03 10.99
C LYS A 37 12.48 -2.80 10.49
N THR A 38 11.93 -2.45 9.33
CA THR A 38 10.91 -3.25 8.62
C THR A 38 11.40 -3.63 7.23
N ASP A 39 10.98 -4.79 6.74
CA ASP A 39 11.18 -5.29 5.38
C ASP A 39 9.97 -5.09 4.45
N HIS A 40 8.87 -4.55 4.98
CA HIS A 40 7.69 -4.16 4.21
C HIS A 40 7.77 -2.69 3.77
N VAL A 41 7.11 -2.39 2.64
CA VAL A 41 6.84 -1.02 2.19
C VAL A 41 5.36 -0.70 2.41
N PRO A 42 5.00 0.51 2.88
CA PRO A 42 3.59 0.87 3.05
C PRO A 42 2.82 0.86 1.73
N ILE A 43 1.53 0.50 1.80
CA ILE A 43 0.56 0.80 0.75
C ILE A 43 -0.11 2.14 1.10
N HIS A 44 -0.03 3.10 0.20
CA HIS A 44 -0.65 4.41 0.31
C HIS A 44 -1.94 4.44 -0.51
N LEU A 45 -3.08 4.57 0.18
CA LEU A 45 -4.41 4.73 -0.39
C LEU A 45 -4.90 6.15 -0.16
N VAL A 46 -5.35 6.81 -1.22
CA VAL A 46 -5.99 8.12 -1.16
C VAL A 46 -7.44 7.97 -1.59
N LEU A 47 -8.36 8.42 -0.74
CA LEU A 47 -9.80 8.35 -0.96
C LEU A 47 -10.39 9.76 -1.08
N GLU A 48 -11.39 9.91 -1.93
CA GLU A 48 -12.29 11.06 -1.95
C GLU A 48 -13.50 10.75 -1.06
N LEU A 49 -13.54 11.35 0.13
CA LEU A 49 -14.66 11.20 1.05
C LEU A 49 -15.63 12.35 0.86
N VAL A 50 -16.85 12.04 0.43
CA VAL A 50 -17.96 13.00 0.43
C VAL A 50 -18.58 12.99 1.84
N ILE A 51 -18.51 14.14 2.52
CA ILE A 51 -19.09 14.36 3.86
C ILE A 51 -20.46 15.02 3.71
#